data_AF-A0A239RF76-F1
#
_entry.id   AF-A0A239RF76-F1
#
_cell.length_a   1.000
_cell.length_b   1.000
_cell.length_c   1.000
_cell.angle_alpha   90.00
_cell.angle_beta   90.00
_cell.angle_gamma   90.00
#
_symmetry.space_group_name_H-M   'P 1'
#
loop_
_entity.id
_entity.type
_entity.pdbx_description
1 polymer ?
#
loop_
_entity_poly.entity_id
_entity_poly.type
_entity_poly.pdbx_seq_one_letter_code
_entity_poly.pdbx_strand_id
1 'polypeptide(L)'
;MVNNMKIKMKLQGHEKFALREGWLNKGLIKKVYDEIVKELTEKEQKKCEEIFARYSRPPYGMSEDIITLMIAVVCANLSYCLRFRYNGEVKNINNWKELVVIKDKKIDVDVIRKSTFIVVDAGEVVGKYKRLFTRIQDNRIMSEVFSLKKELEQMTMSDEIPEEIETEFLLAKNLLDTGSAAKREWDEVTSAIEDQYEEALENSSLYNALKALEALEDLQISKYFEDNGFDVDENTKQYLNDLRNGITKCIDDTIDGYIATEYCKDVEHMTSFRNHNNKMQKLLEELGFREYAMRVGAQKDRELENTTEIKSRQELRADCSKFLNDSKVEKFTTYVAIKEFLKRGIDLQERVSKYKNALGRDGDQVQSTLDERVKELDKIKNRIEQDITDIWDDLYDVKTSEDIEDLIERINLILQKGISYNDQVSLEEARLNLSDLYSDVERLNASEVSRTAFGTISTELIEKYKDAEFDFEVNELLDELIKSVSERLDEKEKAWVDSNLSLGDKSRENIHKWKDRIKFLPEYLSEKTIERIQELDVEADEVIKDGKIDDVLYYFEKLEQSEKEECMRKLQNLM
;
A
#
# COMPACT_ATOMS: atom_id res chain seq x y z
N MET A 1 -55.85 -25.22 56.85
CA MET A 1 -57.07 -26.04 56.83
C MET A 1 -57.05 -26.90 55.58
N VAL A 2 -57.14 -28.22 55.76
CA VAL A 2 -57.02 -29.23 54.70
C VAL A 2 -58.21 -29.09 53.74
N ASN A 3 -57.95 -28.67 52.50
CA ASN A 3 -58.97 -28.65 51.45
C ASN A 3 -58.72 -29.84 50.51
N ASN A 4 -59.46 -30.92 50.75
CA ASN A 4 -59.48 -32.12 49.92
C ASN A 4 -60.11 -31.79 48.55
N MET A 5 -59.29 -31.49 47.55
CA MET A 5 -59.74 -31.37 46.16
C MET A 5 -59.90 -32.79 45.57
N LYS A 6 -61.14 -33.28 45.50
CA LYS A 6 -61.49 -34.50 44.75
C LYS A 6 -61.39 -34.22 43.25
N ILE A 7 -60.30 -34.66 42.62
CA ILE A 7 -60.18 -34.69 41.15
C ILE A 7 -61.12 -35.79 40.62
N LYS A 8 -62.19 -35.40 39.93
CA LYS A 8 -63.08 -36.31 39.19
C LYS A 8 -62.46 -36.58 37.82
N MET A 9 -61.97 -37.80 37.60
CA MET A 9 -61.47 -38.27 36.30
C MET A 9 -62.57 -38.26 35.22
N LYS A 10 -62.32 -37.59 34.08
CA LYS A 10 -62.94 -37.90 32.79
C LYS A 10 -61.86 -38.43 31.85
N LEU A 11 -61.60 -39.74 31.93
CA LEU A 11 -60.81 -40.45 30.92
C LEU A 11 -61.72 -40.79 29.72
N GLN A 12 -61.81 -39.93 28.72
CA GLN A 12 -62.47 -40.27 27.45
C GLN A 12 -61.56 -39.84 26.30
N GLY A 13 -60.90 -40.80 25.65
CA GLY A 13 -60.14 -40.56 24.42
C GLY A 13 -59.02 -41.56 24.19
N HIS A 14 -58.08 -41.66 25.13
CA HIS A 14 -56.84 -42.43 24.93
C HIS A 14 -56.95 -43.93 25.28
N GLU A 15 -58.04 -44.39 25.92
CA GLU A 15 -58.26 -45.83 26.16
C GLU A 15 -58.31 -46.65 24.87
N LYS A 16 -58.76 -46.06 23.74
CA LYS A 16 -58.97 -46.79 22.49
C LYS A 16 -57.69 -47.28 21.81
N PHE A 17 -56.53 -46.68 22.10
CA PHE A 17 -55.27 -47.05 21.45
C PHE A 17 -54.57 -48.22 22.16
N ALA A 18 -54.59 -48.25 23.50
CA ALA A 18 -54.00 -49.35 24.28
C ALA A 18 -54.85 -50.63 24.29
N LEU A 19 -56.15 -50.54 23.96
CA LEU A 19 -57.09 -51.67 24.03
C LEU A 19 -57.17 -52.53 22.76
N ARG A 20 -56.56 -52.12 21.64
CA ARG A 20 -56.69 -52.86 20.37
C ARG A 20 -55.85 -54.14 20.27
N GLU A 21 -54.86 -54.34 21.14
CA GLU A 21 -53.95 -55.50 21.05
C GLU A 21 -53.94 -56.41 22.30
N GLY A 22 -54.91 -56.34 23.22
CA GLY A 22 -55.16 -57.45 24.15
C GLY A 22 -54.06 -57.86 25.15
N TRP A 23 -53.05 -57.02 25.44
CA TRP A 23 -51.92 -57.38 26.33
C TRP A 23 -51.90 -56.72 27.72
N LEU A 24 -52.90 -55.93 28.13
CA LEU A 24 -52.83 -55.19 29.41
C LEU A 24 -54.14 -55.17 30.19
N ASN A 25 -54.05 -55.59 31.46
CA ASN A 25 -55.13 -55.53 32.44
C ASN A 25 -55.42 -54.06 32.82
N LYS A 26 -56.64 -53.54 32.56
CA LYS A 26 -57.02 -52.15 32.88
C LYS A 26 -56.71 -51.75 34.33
N GLY A 27 -56.80 -52.71 35.26
CA GLY A 27 -56.46 -52.50 36.67
C GLY A 27 -54.98 -52.20 36.91
N LEU A 28 -54.08 -52.80 36.12
CA LEU A 28 -52.63 -52.61 36.27
C LEU A 28 -52.18 -51.24 35.75
N ILE A 29 -52.68 -50.80 34.59
CA ILE A 29 -52.38 -49.46 34.04
C ILE A 29 -52.81 -48.36 35.01
N LYS A 30 -54.05 -48.46 35.52
CA LYS A 30 -54.57 -47.49 36.49
C LYS A 30 -53.73 -47.49 37.77
N LYS A 31 -53.36 -48.67 38.27
CA LYS A 31 -52.50 -48.81 39.45
C LYS A 31 -51.13 -48.16 39.26
N VAL A 32 -50.46 -48.38 38.12
CA VAL A 32 -49.16 -47.76 37.81
C VAL A 32 -49.27 -46.25 37.68
N TYR A 33 -50.31 -45.75 37.00
CA TYR A 33 -50.58 -44.30 36.93
C TYR A 33 -50.76 -43.70 38.33
N ASP A 34 -51.65 -44.29 39.15
CA ASP A 34 -51.95 -43.83 40.50
C ASP A 34 -50.69 -43.88 41.40
N GLU A 35 -49.83 -44.89 41.25
CA GLU A 35 -48.53 -44.99 41.95
C GLU A 35 -47.56 -43.87 41.53
N ILE A 36 -47.42 -43.60 40.23
CA ILE A 36 -46.55 -42.52 39.73
C ILE A 36 -47.05 -41.16 40.23
N VAL A 37 -48.35 -40.87 40.10
CA VAL A 37 -48.95 -39.61 40.54
C VAL A 37 -48.82 -39.42 42.06
N LYS A 38 -49.04 -40.48 42.83
CA LYS A 38 -48.87 -40.45 44.29
C LYS A 38 -47.42 -40.14 44.66
N GLU A 39 -46.45 -40.80 44.04
CA GLU A 39 -45.03 -40.55 44.29
C GLU A 39 -44.60 -39.13 43.91
N LEU A 40 -45.11 -38.60 42.80
CA LEU A 40 -44.87 -37.22 42.38
C LEU A 40 -45.40 -36.22 43.42
N THR A 41 -46.58 -36.49 43.97
CA THR A 41 -47.23 -35.63 44.97
C THR A 41 -46.50 -35.68 46.33
N GLU A 42 -45.89 -36.80 46.69
CA GLU A 42 -45.19 -36.98 47.97
C GLU A 42 -43.72 -36.53 47.94
N LYS A 43 -43.03 -36.64 46.79
CA LYS A 43 -41.57 -36.41 46.69
C LYS A 43 -41.18 -35.13 45.96
N GLU A 44 -42.13 -34.40 45.39
CA GLU A 44 -41.97 -33.18 44.56
C GLU A 44 -41.12 -33.34 43.29
N GLN A 45 -40.26 -34.36 43.19
CA GLN A 45 -39.49 -34.69 42.01
C GLN A 45 -39.32 -36.20 41.82
N LYS A 46 -39.23 -36.64 40.57
CA LYS A 46 -39.03 -38.07 40.23
C LYS A 46 -38.20 -38.21 38.97
N LYS A 47 -37.09 -38.95 39.05
CA LYS A 47 -36.28 -39.29 37.87
C LYS A 47 -37.06 -40.25 36.98
N CYS A 48 -37.14 -39.96 35.69
CA CYS A 48 -37.85 -40.82 34.75
C CYS A 48 -37.17 -42.20 34.63
N GLU A 49 -35.84 -42.27 34.69
CA GLU A 49 -35.10 -43.55 34.73
C GLU A 49 -35.57 -44.49 35.85
N GLU A 50 -35.96 -43.96 37.03
CA GLU A 50 -36.50 -44.79 38.12
C GLU A 50 -37.87 -45.39 37.79
N ILE A 51 -38.67 -44.68 36.97
CA ILE A 51 -39.97 -45.16 36.48
C ILE A 51 -39.72 -46.32 35.49
N PHE A 52 -38.79 -46.13 34.54
CA PHE A 52 -38.39 -47.19 33.61
C PHE A 52 -37.85 -48.42 34.36
N ALA A 53 -36.94 -48.23 35.33
CA ALA A 53 -36.33 -49.32 36.08
C ALA A 53 -37.33 -50.12 36.94
N ARG A 54 -38.35 -49.46 37.49
CA ARG A 54 -39.35 -50.10 38.36
C ARG A 54 -40.39 -50.88 37.55
N TYR A 55 -40.97 -50.28 36.52
CA TYR A 55 -42.12 -50.87 35.83
C TYR A 55 -41.75 -51.83 34.70
N SER A 56 -40.48 -51.84 34.25
CA SER A 56 -39.96 -52.85 33.31
C SER A 56 -39.70 -54.22 33.95
N ARG A 57 -39.66 -54.32 35.29
CA ARG A 57 -39.35 -55.55 36.03
C ARG A 57 -40.62 -56.24 36.58
N PRO A 58 -40.59 -57.56 36.88
CA PRO A 58 -41.68 -58.24 37.58
C PRO A 58 -42.03 -57.59 38.92
N PRO A 59 -43.31 -57.52 39.33
CA PRO A 59 -44.48 -58.17 38.72
C PRO A 59 -45.16 -57.37 37.57
N TYR A 60 -44.63 -56.21 37.17
CA TYR A 60 -45.26 -55.35 36.16
C TYR A 60 -44.86 -55.71 34.72
N GLY A 61 -43.57 -55.87 34.45
CA GLY A 61 -43.04 -56.35 33.16
C GLY A 61 -43.44 -55.51 31.93
N MET A 62 -43.60 -54.19 32.07
CA MET A 62 -44.05 -53.32 30.98
C MET A 62 -42.92 -53.03 29.97
N SER A 63 -43.25 -52.92 28.68
CA SER A 63 -42.30 -52.45 27.66
C SER A 63 -42.01 -50.96 27.81
N GLU A 64 -40.87 -50.51 27.28
CA GLU A 64 -40.47 -49.09 27.32
C GLU A 64 -41.48 -48.19 26.60
N ASP A 65 -42.12 -48.68 25.54
CA ASP A 65 -43.18 -47.96 24.83
C ASP A 65 -44.41 -47.72 25.73
N ILE A 66 -44.80 -48.74 26.51
CA ILE A 66 -45.93 -48.65 27.45
C ILE A 66 -45.59 -47.65 28.58
N ILE A 67 -44.35 -47.67 29.08
CA ILE A 67 -43.89 -46.74 30.11
C ILE A 67 -43.81 -45.30 29.55
N THR A 68 -43.35 -45.14 28.31
CA THR A 68 -43.31 -43.85 27.62
C THR A 68 -44.70 -43.28 27.41
N LEU A 69 -45.66 -44.10 26.96
CA LEU A 69 -47.07 -43.72 26.88
C LEU A 69 -47.65 -43.36 28.25
N MET A 70 -47.28 -44.09 29.31
CA MET A 70 -47.69 -43.77 30.67
C MET A 70 -47.18 -42.39 31.11
N ILE A 71 -45.91 -42.09 30.86
CA ILE A 71 -45.31 -40.78 31.11
C ILE A 71 -46.06 -39.70 30.32
N ALA A 72 -46.37 -39.93 29.04
CA ALA A 72 -47.13 -38.99 28.22
C ALA A 72 -48.55 -38.73 28.77
N VAL A 73 -49.23 -39.76 29.28
CA VAL A 73 -50.55 -39.63 29.94
C VAL A 73 -50.44 -38.83 31.24
N VAL A 74 -49.39 -39.05 32.05
CA VAL A 74 -49.10 -38.26 33.25
C VAL A 74 -48.86 -36.79 32.88
N CYS A 75 -48.05 -36.52 31.85
CA CYS A 75 -47.82 -35.17 31.34
C CYS A 75 -49.10 -34.50 30.85
N ALA A 76 -49.96 -35.22 30.14
CA ALA A 76 -51.22 -34.68 29.63
C ALA A 76 -52.22 -34.35 30.76
N ASN A 77 -52.23 -35.15 31.83
CA ASN A 77 -53.18 -34.97 32.93
C ASN A 77 -52.71 -33.97 34.00
N LEU A 78 -51.40 -33.77 34.14
CA LEU A 78 -50.79 -32.91 35.14
C LEU A 78 -49.94 -31.80 34.50
N SER A 79 -50.27 -31.40 33.26
CA SER A 79 -49.45 -30.50 32.46
C SER A 79 -49.07 -29.20 33.18
N TYR A 80 -50.08 -28.59 33.80
CA TYR A 80 -49.97 -27.32 34.50
C TYR A 80 -49.04 -27.38 35.75
N CYS A 81 -48.96 -28.53 36.43
CA CYS A 81 -48.16 -28.73 37.64
C CYS A 81 -46.82 -29.45 37.41
N LEU A 82 -46.48 -29.82 36.17
CA LEU A 82 -45.29 -30.60 35.88
C LEU A 82 -44.29 -29.81 35.05
N ARG A 83 -43.01 -29.94 35.43
CA ARG A 83 -41.84 -29.47 34.68
C ARG A 83 -40.85 -30.62 34.51
N PHE A 84 -39.94 -30.44 33.56
CA PHE A 84 -38.85 -31.37 33.32
C PHE A 84 -37.51 -30.69 33.52
N ARG A 85 -36.65 -31.30 34.34
CA ARG A 85 -35.22 -30.97 34.36
C ARG A 85 -34.48 -31.90 33.40
N TYR A 86 -33.81 -31.32 32.43
CA TYR A 86 -32.96 -32.02 31.46
C TYR A 86 -31.69 -31.19 31.22
N ASN A 87 -30.51 -31.82 31.32
CA ASN A 87 -29.20 -31.16 31.22
C ASN A 87 -29.01 -29.91 32.11
N GLY A 88 -29.64 -29.89 33.30
CA GLY A 88 -29.53 -28.78 34.26
C GLY A 88 -30.57 -27.66 34.08
N GLU A 89 -31.27 -27.62 32.96
CA GLU A 89 -32.33 -26.63 32.71
C GLU A 89 -33.71 -27.17 33.07
N VAL A 90 -34.58 -26.31 33.62
CA VAL A 90 -35.99 -26.62 33.88
C VAL A 90 -36.83 -26.10 32.72
N LYS A 91 -37.67 -26.96 32.15
CA LYS A 91 -38.53 -26.65 31.00
C LYS A 91 -39.97 -27.02 31.30
N ASN A 92 -40.91 -26.24 30.77
CA ASN A 92 -42.32 -26.64 30.73
C ASN A 92 -42.52 -27.82 29.77
N ILE A 93 -43.70 -28.44 29.80
CA ILE A 93 -43.97 -29.66 29.02
C ILE A 93 -43.95 -29.41 27.52
N ASN A 94 -44.42 -28.25 27.06
CA ASN A 94 -44.43 -27.93 25.63
C ASN A 94 -43.01 -27.79 25.07
N ASN A 95 -42.14 -27.08 25.79
CA ASN A 95 -40.72 -26.92 25.42
C ASN A 95 -39.94 -28.22 25.57
N TRP A 96 -40.24 -29.03 26.59
CA TRP A 96 -39.63 -30.36 26.74
C TRP A 96 -40.07 -31.33 25.64
N LYS A 97 -41.34 -31.29 25.24
CA LYS A 97 -41.89 -32.11 24.15
C LYS A 97 -41.14 -31.89 22.83
N GLU A 98 -40.73 -30.65 22.54
CA GLU A 98 -39.92 -30.35 21.34
C GLU A 98 -38.55 -31.05 21.35
N LEU A 99 -37.98 -31.32 22.54
CA LEU A 99 -36.74 -32.09 22.67
C LEU A 99 -36.96 -33.60 22.53
N VAL A 100 -38.12 -34.07 22.98
CA VAL A 100 -38.48 -35.50 22.98
C VAL A 100 -38.94 -35.96 21.59
N VAL A 101 -39.55 -35.08 20.81
CA VAL A 101 -40.09 -35.40 19.48
C VAL A 101 -39.14 -34.92 18.39
N ILE A 102 -38.38 -35.85 17.79
CA ILE A 102 -37.44 -35.55 16.69
C ILE A 102 -38.22 -35.35 15.38
N LYS A 103 -37.61 -34.68 14.38
CA LYS A 103 -38.19 -34.24 13.08
C LYS A 103 -39.00 -35.26 12.24
N ASP A 104 -39.08 -36.53 12.62
CA ASP A 104 -39.93 -37.56 11.98
C ASP A 104 -41.06 -38.08 12.88
N LYS A 105 -41.44 -37.33 13.94
CA LYS A 105 -42.35 -37.78 15.02
C LYS A 105 -41.85 -39.02 15.78
N LYS A 106 -40.56 -39.34 15.67
CA LYS A 106 -39.90 -40.37 16.48
C LYS A 106 -39.67 -39.83 17.89
N ILE A 107 -39.89 -40.68 18.89
CA ILE A 107 -39.70 -40.34 20.30
C ILE A 107 -38.28 -40.71 20.72
N ASP A 108 -37.54 -39.75 21.24
CA ASP A 108 -36.23 -39.97 21.86
C ASP A 108 -36.41 -40.42 23.32
N VAL A 109 -36.38 -41.74 23.54
CA VAL A 109 -36.53 -42.34 24.87
C VAL A 109 -35.36 -41.99 25.79
N ASP A 110 -34.17 -41.69 25.25
CA ASP A 110 -33.00 -41.32 26.05
C ASP A 110 -33.18 -39.94 26.69
N VAL A 111 -33.79 -39.00 25.97
CA VAL A 111 -34.17 -37.68 26.53
C VAL A 111 -35.15 -37.88 27.68
N ILE A 112 -36.16 -38.75 27.52
CA ILE A 112 -37.14 -39.03 28.57
C ILE A 112 -36.45 -39.65 29.79
N ARG A 113 -35.62 -40.68 29.61
CA ARG A 113 -34.91 -41.36 30.71
C ARG A 113 -34.03 -40.42 31.53
N LYS A 114 -33.29 -39.55 30.85
CA LYS A 114 -32.40 -38.56 31.47
C LYS A 114 -33.15 -37.40 32.12
N SER A 115 -34.45 -37.27 31.86
CA SER A 115 -35.27 -36.20 32.43
C SER A 115 -35.72 -36.53 33.87
N THR A 116 -36.00 -35.47 34.62
CA THR A 116 -36.58 -35.56 35.97
C THR A 116 -37.86 -34.76 36.02
N PHE A 117 -38.96 -35.39 36.40
CA PHE A 117 -40.20 -34.70 36.75
C PHE A 117 -39.98 -33.80 37.95
N ILE A 118 -40.51 -32.58 37.89
CA ILE A 118 -40.60 -31.66 39.00
C ILE A 118 -42.06 -31.23 39.10
N VAL A 119 -42.66 -31.42 40.26
CA VAL A 119 -43.98 -30.89 40.59
C VAL A 119 -43.79 -29.46 41.06
N VAL A 120 -44.52 -28.55 40.43
CA VAL A 120 -44.56 -27.13 40.81
C VAL A 120 -45.96 -26.77 41.28
N ASP A 121 -46.03 -25.90 42.29
CA ASP A 121 -47.31 -25.35 42.76
C ASP A 121 -47.84 -24.37 41.70
N ALA A 122 -48.94 -24.74 41.05
CA ALA A 122 -49.59 -23.91 40.04
C ALA A 122 -50.01 -22.52 40.59
N GLY A 123 -50.38 -22.44 41.86
CA GLY A 123 -50.68 -21.16 42.53
C GLY A 123 -49.45 -20.28 42.70
N GLU A 124 -48.29 -20.87 42.98
CA GLU A 124 -47.02 -20.15 43.04
C GLU A 124 -46.59 -19.64 41.66
N VAL A 125 -46.78 -20.43 40.60
CA VAL A 125 -46.50 -20.04 39.21
C VAL A 125 -47.39 -18.86 38.80
N VAL A 126 -48.69 -18.92 39.05
CA VAL A 126 -49.62 -17.79 38.82
C VAL A 126 -49.15 -16.56 39.61
N GLY A 127 -48.77 -16.72 40.88
CA GLY A 127 -48.28 -15.62 41.71
C GLY A 127 -46.96 -15.01 41.23
N LYS A 128 -46.07 -15.79 40.61
CA LYS A 128 -44.85 -15.27 39.96
C LYS A 128 -45.19 -14.43 38.74
N TYR A 129 -46.03 -14.95 37.84
CA TYR A 129 -46.46 -14.21 36.64
C TYR A 129 -47.18 -12.92 37.00
N LYS A 130 -48.14 -12.95 37.94
CA LYS A 130 -48.86 -11.74 38.37
C LYS A 130 -47.92 -10.65 38.92
N ARG A 131 -46.91 -11.03 39.70
CA ARG A 131 -45.89 -10.07 40.19
C ARG A 131 -45.12 -9.42 39.03
N LEU A 132 -44.75 -10.19 38.01
CA LEU A 132 -44.07 -9.66 36.84
C LEU A 132 -45.02 -8.78 36.00
N PHE A 133 -46.27 -9.17 35.80
CA PHE A 133 -47.26 -8.36 35.07
C PHE A 133 -47.52 -7.03 35.75
N THR A 134 -47.64 -6.99 37.08
CA THR A 134 -47.72 -5.74 37.84
C THR A 134 -46.48 -4.87 37.62
N ARG A 135 -45.27 -5.44 37.71
CA ARG A 135 -44.02 -4.71 37.40
C ARG A 135 -44.00 -4.15 35.98
N ILE A 136 -44.49 -4.90 34.99
CA ILE A 136 -44.56 -4.45 33.59
C ILE A 136 -45.59 -3.31 33.42
N GLN A 137 -46.77 -3.44 34.03
CA GLN A 137 -47.84 -2.45 33.95
C GLN A 137 -47.49 -1.13 34.67
N ASP A 138 -46.77 -1.23 35.78
CA ASP A 138 -46.36 -0.09 36.60
C ASP A 138 -45.02 0.50 36.15
N ASN A 139 -44.31 -0.15 35.22
CA ASN A 139 -43.06 0.38 34.69
C ASN A 139 -43.31 1.71 33.96
N ARG A 140 -42.56 2.73 34.34
CA ARG A 140 -42.50 4.03 33.67
C ARG A 140 -41.09 4.35 33.16
N ILE A 141 -40.14 3.43 33.28
CA ILE A 141 -38.75 3.62 32.88
C ILE A 141 -38.47 2.86 31.59
N MET A 142 -38.16 3.59 30.51
CA MET A 142 -37.96 3.00 29.19
C MET A 142 -36.74 2.05 29.14
N SER A 143 -35.66 2.38 29.86
CA SER A 143 -34.44 1.55 29.88
C SER A 143 -34.66 0.16 30.49
N GLU A 144 -35.71 -0.03 31.29
CA GLU A 144 -36.01 -1.33 31.93
C GLU A 144 -36.74 -2.30 31.00
N VAL A 145 -37.31 -1.84 29.88
CA VAL A 145 -38.20 -2.63 29.01
C VAL A 145 -37.54 -3.92 28.52
N PHE A 146 -36.30 -3.86 28.02
CA PHE A 146 -35.60 -5.05 27.55
C PHE A 146 -35.29 -6.05 28.67
N SER A 147 -35.03 -5.57 29.89
CA SER A 147 -34.77 -6.44 31.04
C SER A 147 -36.04 -7.19 31.47
N LEU A 148 -37.19 -6.50 31.52
CA LEU A 148 -38.49 -7.09 31.83
C LEU A 148 -38.96 -8.06 30.74
N LYS A 149 -38.69 -7.73 29.47
CA LYS A 149 -38.98 -8.63 28.35
C LYS A 149 -38.17 -9.92 28.44
N LYS A 150 -36.88 -9.82 28.73
CA LYS A 150 -36.01 -10.99 28.95
C LYS A 150 -36.48 -11.83 30.13
N GLU A 151 -36.92 -11.20 31.23
CA GLU A 151 -37.47 -11.89 32.39
C GLU A 151 -38.76 -12.65 32.03
N LEU A 152 -39.67 -12.02 31.27
CA LEU A 152 -40.90 -12.66 30.79
C LEU A 152 -40.59 -13.86 29.87
N GLU A 153 -39.68 -13.68 28.91
CA GLU A 153 -39.24 -14.75 28.00
C GLU A 153 -38.67 -15.94 28.77
N GLN A 154 -37.79 -15.69 29.76
CA GLN A 154 -37.24 -16.73 30.62
C GLN A 154 -38.33 -17.47 31.40
N MET A 155 -39.31 -16.76 31.94
CA MET A 155 -40.44 -17.38 32.64
C MET A 155 -41.29 -18.25 31.71
N THR A 156 -41.55 -17.81 30.47
CA THR A 156 -42.29 -18.63 29.49
C THR A 156 -41.51 -19.86 29.01
N MET A 157 -40.18 -19.87 29.17
CA MET A 157 -39.38 -21.06 28.91
C MET A 157 -39.53 -22.12 30.02
N SER A 158 -39.52 -21.67 31.28
CA SER A 158 -39.61 -22.55 32.45
C SER A 158 -41.03 -22.96 32.78
N ASP A 159 -42.02 -22.09 32.55
CA ASP A 159 -43.39 -22.25 33.01
C ASP A 159 -44.40 -22.12 31.88
N GLU A 160 -45.39 -23.02 31.87
CA GLU A 160 -46.54 -22.87 30.99
C GLU A 160 -47.42 -21.72 31.49
N ILE A 161 -48.00 -20.96 30.58
CA ILE A 161 -48.90 -19.85 30.91
C ILE A 161 -50.25 -20.45 31.33
N PRO A 162 -50.68 -20.25 32.59
CA PRO A 162 -52.00 -20.72 33.04
C PRO A 162 -53.12 -20.01 32.27
N GLU A 163 -54.16 -20.78 31.88
CA GLU A 163 -55.32 -20.25 31.13
C GLU A 163 -56.00 -19.08 31.87
N GLU A 164 -55.99 -19.08 33.21
CA GLU A 164 -56.63 -18.04 34.02
C GLU A 164 -55.95 -16.66 33.90
N ILE A 165 -54.71 -16.60 33.41
CA ILE A 165 -53.94 -15.36 33.27
C ILE A 165 -53.49 -15.09 31.83
N GLU A 166 -54.00 -15.83 30.85
CA GLU A 166 -53.62 -15.70 29.44
C GLU A 166 -53.88 -14.27 28.91
N THR A 167 -54.99 -13.65 29.32
CA THR A 167 -55.33 -12.28 28.91
C THR A 167 -54.39 -11.24 29.52
N GLU A 168 -54.01 -11.42 30.80
CA GLU A 168 -53.04 -10.56 31.49
C GLU A 168 -51.65 -10.71 30.84
N PHE A 169 -51.26 -11.92 30.46
CA PHE A 169 -50.03 -12.20 29.73
C PHE A 169 -49.99 -11.49 28.38
N LEU A 170 -51.05 -11.60 27.56
CA LEU A 170 -51.10 -10.95 26.25
C LEU A 170 -50.98 -9.42 26.37
N LEU A 171 -51.59 -8.83 27.40
CA LEU A 171 -51.46 -7.41 27.69
C LEU A 171 -50.04 -7.03 28.11
N ALA A 172 -49.42 -7.78 29.02
CA ALA A 172 -48.04 -7.55 29.44
C ALA A 172 -47.06 -7.66 28.26
N LYS A 173 -47.26 -8.65 27.39
CA LYS A 173 -46.46 -8.82 26.17
C LYS A 173 -46.61 -7.63 25.21
N ASN A 174 -47.84 -7.17 24.98
CA ASN A 174 -48.10 -6.01 24.11
C ASN A 174 -47.43 -4.73 24.64
N LEU A 175 -47.51 -4.47 25.97
CA LEU A 175 -46.84 -3.35 26.60
C LEU A 175 -45.32 -3.39 26.39
N LEU A 176 -44.71 -4.56 26.57
CA LEU A 176 -43.27 -4.75 26.34
C LEU A 176 -42.87 -4.62 24.87
N ASP A 177 -43.68 -5.11 23.94
CA ASP A 177 -43.42 -4.99 22.50
C ASP A 177 -43.51 -3.52 22.04
N THR A 178 -44.53 -2.80 22.50
CA THR A 178 -44.67 -1.35 22.25
C THR A 178 -43.51 -0.57 22.85
N GLY A 179 -43.15 -0.84 24.11
CA GLY A 179 -42.00 -0.20 24.75
C GLY A 179 -40.66 -0.52 24.07
N SER A 180 -40.50 -1.75 23.55
CA SER A 180 -39.29 -2.15 22.83
C SER A 180 -39.16 -1.40 21.50
N ALA A 181 -40.28 -1.15 20.82
CA ALA A 181 -40.30 -0.35 19.61
C ALA A 181 -39.93 1.10 19.91
N ALA A 182 -40.57 1.71 20.92
CA ALA A 182 -40.28 3.08 21.35
C ALA A 182 -38.80 3.27 21.73
N LYS A 183 -38.22 2.32 22.47
CA LYS A 183 -36.80 2.37 22.85
C LYS A 183 -35.88 2.28 21.64
N ARG A 184 -36.18 1.42 20.66
CA ARG A 184 -35.38 1.32 19.42
C ARG A 184 -35.44 2.61 18.61
N GLU A 185 -36.63 3.18 18.44
CA GLU A 185 -36.78 4.45 17.72
C GLU A 185 -36.04 5.60 18.42
N TRP A 186 -36.07 5.63 19.76
CA TRP A 186 -35.29 6.58 20.54
C TRP A 186 -33.78 6.41 20.33
N ASP A 187 -33.29 5.16 20.40
CA ASP A 187 -31.87 4.84 20.20
C ASP A 187 -31.41 5.19 18.78
N GLU A 188 -32.23 4.92 17.76
CA GLU A 188 -31.92 5.26 16.37
C GLU A 188 -31.79 6.78 16.15
N VAL A 189 -32.72 7.56 16.70
CA VAL A 189 -32.69 9.02 16.53
C VAL A 189 -31.55 9.67 17.32
N THR A 190 -31.28 9.20 18.53
CA THR A 190 -30.16 9.72 19.34
C THR A 190 -28.81 9.34 18.75
N SER A 191 -28.64 8.10 18.27
CA SER A 191 -27.42 7.67 17.59
C SER A 191 -27.15 8.50 16.32
N ALA A 192 -28.18 8.84 15.54
CA ALA A 192 -28.00 9.68 14.35
C ALA A 192 -27.50 11.10 14.68
N ILE A 193 -27.89 11.65 15.83
CA ILE A 193 -27.39 12.94 16.32
C ILE A 193 -25.93 12.81 16.77
N GLU A 194 -25.60 11.73 17.48
CA GLU A 194 -24.22 11.42 17.89
C GLU A 194 -23.29 11.24 16.70
N ASP A 195 -23.69 10.46 15.69
CA ASP A 195 -22.92 10.24 14.45
C ASP A 195 -22.59 11.58 13.77
N GLN A 196 -23.59 12.48 13.69
CA GLN A 196 -23.39 13.80 13.09
C GLN A 196 -22.48 14.71 13.93
N TYR A 197 -22.53 14.57 15.26
CA TYR A 197 -21.63 15.26 16.17
C TYR A 197 -20.19 14.73 16.06
N GLU A 198 -20.00 13.41 15.98
CA GLU A 198 -18.70 12.78 15.77
C GLU A 198 -18.07 13.23 14.45
N GLU A 199 -18.83 13.23 13.35
CA GLU A 199 -18.36 13.73 12.06
C GLU A 199 -17.93 15.21 12.14
N ALA A 200 -18.62 16.01 12.96
CA ALA A 200 -18.26 17.39 13.19
C ALA A 200 -16.91 17.54 13.92
N LEU A 201 -16.64 16.69 14.92
CA LEU A 201 -15.37 16.64 15.64
C LEU A 201 -14.22 16.20 14.74
N GLU A 202 -14.40 15.13 13.97
CA GLU A 202 -13.35 14.58 13.10
C GLU A 202 -12.93 15.57 12.01
N ASN A 203 -13.91 16.26 11.41
CA ASN A 203 -13.66 17.16 10.27
C ASN A 203 -13.59 18.64 10.65
N SER A 204 -13.71 18.98 11.94
CA SER A 204 -13.85 20.38 12.41
C SER A 204 -14.96 21.13 11.65
N SER A 205 -16.09 20.45 11.39
CA SER A 205 -17.18 20.94 10.55
C SER A 205 -18.23 21.70 11.36
N LEU A 206 -18.18 23.04 11.30
CA LEU A 206 -19.17 23.91 11.94
C LEU A 206 -20.61 23.60 11.47
N TYR A 207 -20.80 23.30 10.19
CA TYR A 207 -22.14 23.00 9.65
C TYR A 207 -22.74 21.73 10.25
N ASN A 208 -21.93 20.66 10.38
CA ASN A 208 -22.39 19.41 10.97
C ASN A 208 -22.70 19.58 12.47
N ALA A 209 -21.87 20.35 13.20
CA ALA A 209 -22.15 20.67 14.60
C ALA A 209 -23.48 21.44 14.76
N LEU A 210 -23.75 22.43 13.92
CA LEU A 210 -25.02 23.17 13.93
C LEU A 210 -26.21 22.27 13.58
N LYS A 211 -26.05 21.33 12.65
CA LYS A 211 -27.11 20.38 12.29
C LYS A 211 -27.39 19.34 13.37
N ALA A 212 -26.36 18.85 14.05
CA ALA A 212 -26.54 17.98 15.21
C ALA A 212 -27.31 18.72 16.32
N LEU A 213 -26.98 20.00 16.59
CA LEU A 213 -27.70 20.79 17.59
C LEU A 213 -29.15 21.09 17.18
N GLU A 214 -29.39 21.44 15.92
CA GLU A 214 -30.75 21.63 15.37
C GLU A 214 -31.60 20.36 15.56
N ALA A 215 -31.06 19.19 15.19
CA ALA A 215 -31.75 17.92 15.37
C ALA A 215 -32.03 17.60 16.85
N LEU A 216 -31.13 17.99 17.76
CA LEU A 216 -31.30 17.82 19.20
C LEU A 216 -32.37 18.77 19.79
N GLU A 217 -32.45 20.02 19.34
CA GLU A 217 -33.48 20.98 19.79
C GLU A 217 -34.86 20.66 19.20
N ASP A 218 -34.92 20.14 17.97
CA ASP A 218 -36.14 19.72 17.30
C ASP A 218 -36.67 18.35 17.81
N LEU A 219 -35.91 17.69 18.69
CA LEU A 219 -36.24 16.37 19.21
C LEU A 219 -37.52 16.42 20.07
N GLN A 220 -38.60 15.84 19.56
CA GLN A 220 -39.88 15.73 20.28
C GLN A 220 -39.83 14.60 21.31
N ILE A 221 -39.20 14.83 22.46
CA ILE A 221 -39.00 13.81 23.52
C ILE A 221 -40.32 13.14 23.94
N SER A 222 -41.42 13.90 24.03
CA SER A 222 -42.74 13.39 24.41
C SER A 222 -43.26 12.28 23.48
N LYS A 223 -42.94 12.35 22.18
CA LYS A 223 -43.32 11.34 21.18
C LYS A 223 -42.74 9.96 21.49
N TYR A 224 -41.55 9.92 22.09
CA TYR A 224 -40.85 8.67 22.39
C TYR A 224 -41.19 8.17 23.79
N PHE A 225 -41.33 9.06 24.76
CA PHE A 225 -41.56 8.70 26.17
C PHE A 225 -43.05 8.75 26.54
N GLU A 226 -43.62 9.95 26.64
CA GLU A 226 -44.96 10.17 27.19
C GLU A 226 -46.05 9.47 26.37
N ASP A 227 -45.99 9.56 25.03
CA ASP A 227 -46.94 8.92 24.12
C ASP A 227 -46.90 7.37 24.22
N ASN A 228 -45.80 6.81 24.72
CA ASN A 228 -45.61 5.38 24.95
C ASN A 228 -45.74 4.98 26.43
N GLY A 229 -46.15 5.90 27.31
CA GLY A 229 -46.38 5.63 28.73
C GLY A 229 -45.13 5.56 29.60
N PHE A 230 -44.02 6.18 29.16
CA PHE A 230 -42.78 6.29 29.93
C PHE A 230 -42.56 7.72 30.43
N ASP A 231 -41.91 7.82 31.59
CA ASP A 231 -41.40 9.07 32.14
C ASP A 231 -39.98 9.32 31.63
N VAL A 232 -39.63 10.58 31.41
CA VAL A 232 -38.24 10.97 31.09
C VAL A 232 -37.43 10.96 32.38
N ASP A 233 -36.58 9.96 32.55
CA ASP A 233 -35.75 9.80 33.74
C ASP A 233 -34.57 10.78 33.78
N GLU A 234 -34.00 10.98 34.97
CA GLU A 234 -32.89 11.93 35.16
C GLU A 234 -31.62 11.55 34.38
N ASN A 235 -31.36 10.26 34.13
CA ASN A 235 -30.19 9.88 33.33
C ASN A 235 -30.39 10.29 31.87
N THR A 236 -31.59 10.12 31.32
CA THR A 236 -31.92 10.59 29.96
C THR A 236 -31.79 12.11 29.85
N LYS A 237 -32.29 12.86 30.85
CA LYS A 237 -32.13 14.33 30.85
C LYS A 237 -30.66 14.75 30.92
N GLN A 238 -29.88 14.09 31.78
CA GLN A 238 -28.45 14.38 31.91
C GLN A 238 -27.71 14.07 30.61
N TYR A 239 -27.99 12.93 29.99
CA TYR A 239 -27.42 12.53 28.70
C TYR A 239 -27.67 13.58 27.60
N LEU A 240 -28.91 14.05 27.45
CA LEU A 240 -29.24 15.09 26.45
C LEU A 240 -28.56 16.43 26.76
N ASN A 241 -28.43 16.79 28.04
CA ASN A 241 -27.71 18.00 28.46
C ASN A 241 -26.21 17.90 28.16
N ASP A 242 -25.60 16.73 28.42
CA ASP A 242 -24.19 16.50 28.14
C ASP A 242 -23.91 16.55 26.64
N LEU A 243 -24.76 15.93 25.82
CA LEU A 243 -24.70 15.99 24.36
C LEU A 243 -24.85 17.43 23.85
N ARG A 244 -25.84 18.17 24.35
CA ARG A 244 -26.05 19.60 24.04
C ARG A 244 -24.82 20.44 24.36
N ASN A 245 -24.25 20.26 25.54
CA ASN A 245 -23.05 21.00 25.98
C ASN A 245 -21.83 20.65 25.13
N GLY A 246 -21.66 19.37 24.78
CA GLY A 246 -20.58 18.90 23.91
C GLY A 246 -20.65 19.50 22.50
N ILE A 247 -21.84 19.49 21.89
CA ILE A 247 -22.06 20.09 20.57
C ILE A 247 -21.85 21.62 20.61
N THR A 248 -22.40 22.29 21.63
CA THR A 248 -22.23 23.74 21.83
C THR A 248 -20.77 24.13 21.93
N LYS A 249 -19.98 23.39 22.72
CA LYS A 249 -18.55 23.62 22.84
C LYS A 249 -17.81 23.41 21.51
N CYS A 250 -18.19 22.40 20.73
CA CYS A 250 -17.62 22.19 19.39
C CYS A 250 -17.90 23.37 18.46
N ILE A 251 -19.08 23.99 18.54
CA ILE A 251 -19.41 25.21 17.79
C ILE A 251 -18.50 26.35 18.23
N ASP A 252 -18.33 26.57 19.54
CA ASP A 252 -17.43 27.60 20.09
C ASP A 252 -15.98 27.41 19.65
N ASP A 253 -15.49 26.16 19.65
CA ASP A 253 -14.11 25.84 19.28
C ASP A 253 -13.86 25.98 17.76
N THR A 254 -14.88 25.85 16.92
CA THR A 254 -14.75 25.84 15.44
C THR A 254 -15.09 27.17 14.77
N ILE A 255 -15.91 28.02 15.38
CA ILE A 255 -16.45 29.24 14.75
C ILE A 255 -15.35 30.22 14.29
N ASP A 256 -14.33 30.43 15.11
CA ASP A 256 -13.24 31.36 14.80
C ASP A 256 -12.40 30.87 13.62
N GLY A 257 -12.11 29.56 13.58
CA GLY A 257 -11.40 28.92 12.48
C GLY A 257 -12.19 28.98 11.17
N TYR A 258 -13.51 28.75 11.23
CA TYR A 258 -14.40 28.89 10.08
C TYR A 258 -14.37 30.32 9.52
N ILE A 259 -14.61 31.34 10.36
CA ILE A 259 -14.63 32.75 9.92
C ILE A 259 -13.28 33.18 9.33
N ALA A 260 -12.17 32.74 9.92
CA ALA A 260 -10.83 33.13 9.45
C ALA A 260 -10.46 32.51 8.09
N THR A 261 -11.03 31.37 7.73
CA THR A 261 -10.65 30.59 6.55
C THR A 261 -11.70 30.55 5.45
N GLU A 262 -12.91 31.05 5.72
CA GLU A 262 -14.02 31.09 4.76
C GLU A 262 -13.83 32.22 3.72
N TYR A 263 -13.79 31.85 2.44
CA TYR A 263 -13.69 32.79 1.31
C TYR A 263 -14.37 32.24 0.06
N CYS A 264 -14.69 33.13 -0.87
CA CYS A 264 -15.26 32.75 -2.17
C CYS A 264 -14.15 32.39 -3.17
N LYS A 265 -14.20 31.17 -3.72
CA LYS A 265 -13.13 30.63 -4.58
C LYS A 265 -13.01 31.32 -5.94
N ASP A 266 -14.15 31.65 -6.56
CA ASP A 266 -14.21 32.24 -7.89
C ASP A 266 -15.53 33.00 -8.09
N VAL A 267 -15.60 33.77 -9.18
CA VAL A 267 -16.74 34.63 -9.47
C VAL A 267 -17.99 33.79 -9.80
N GLU A 268 -17.81 32.62 -10.42
CA GLU A 268 -18.89 31.71 -10.79
C GLU A 268 -19.64 31.14 -9.57
N HIS A 269 -18.94 30.88 -8.46
CA HIS A 269 -19.49 30.32 -7.24
C HIS A 269 -19.94 31.35 -6.21
N MET A 270 -19.92 32.66 -6.50
CA MET A 270 -20.38 33.71 -5.58
C MET A 270 -21.80 33.50 -5.07
N THR A 271 -22.71 33.03 -5.94
CA THR A 271 -24.10 32.75 -5.55
C THR A 271 -24.17 31.58 -4.57
N SER A 272 -23.42 30.51 -4.82
CA SER A 272 -23.36 29.34 -3.94
C SER A 272 -22.75 29.68 -2.59
N PHE A 273 -21.65 30.45 -2.57
CA PHE A 273 -21.00 30.94 -1.36
C PHE A 273 -21.96 31.79 -0.51
N ARG A 274 -22.67 32.73 -1.14
CA ARG A 274 -23.70 33.55 -0.49
C ARG A 274 -24.79 32.68 0.14
N ASN A 275 -25.33 31.73 -0.63
CA ASN A 275 -26.42 30.87 -0.17
C ASN A 275 -25.98 29.97 1.00
N HIS A 276 -24.78 29.40 0.94
CA HIS A 276 -24.23 28.59 2.02
C HIS A 276 -24.06 29.41 3.31
N ASN A 277 -23.41 30.57 3.23
CA ASN A 277 -23.18 31.42 4.40
C ASN A 277 -24.48 32.04 4.96
N ASN A 278 -25.46 32.35 4.11
CA ASN A 278 -26.81 32.74 4.58
C ASN A 278 -27.49 31.60 5.37
N LYS A 279 -27.30 30.35 4.95
CA LYS A 279 -27.82 29.18 5.68
C LYS A 279 -27.12 29.02 7.03
N MET A 280 -25.79 29.16 7.06
CA MET A 280 -25.00 29.14 8.29
C MET A 280 -25.44 30.23 9.27
N GLN A 281 -25.57 31.47 8.78
CA GLN A 281 -26.05 32.61 9.56
C GLN A 281 -27.43 32.33 10.16
N LYS A 282 -28.36 31.82 9.33
CA LYS A 282 -29.71 31.48 9.78
C LYS A 282 -29.71 30.41 10.88
N LEU A 283 -28.94 29.32 10.70
CA LEU A 283 -28.82 28.27 11.71
C LEU A 283 -28.26 28.81 13.02
N LEU A 284 -27.21 29.62 12.96
CA LEU A 284 -26.62 30.27 14.14
C LEU A 284 -27.64 31.19 14.85
N GLU A 285 -28.45 31.95 14.11
CA GLU A 285 -29.51 32.80 14.69
C GLU A 285 -30.61 31.98 15.37
N GLU A 286 -31.11 30.94 14.68
CA GLU A 286 -32.18 30.07 15.18
C GLU A 286 -31.75 29.28 16.43
N LEU A 287 -30.48 28.89 16.51
CA LEU A 287 -29.89 28.18 17.66
C LEU A 287 -29.37 29.11 18.77
N GLY A 288 -29.52 30.44 18.64
CA GLY A 288 -29.22 31.41 19.68
C GLY A 288 -27.80 32.02 19.66
N PHE A 289 -26.93 31.62 18.73
CA PHE A 289 -25.57 32.14 18.55
C PHE A 289 -25.54 33.45 17.73
N ARG A 290 -26.25 34.48 18.22
CA ARG A 290 -26.45 35.74 17.48
C ARG A 290 -25.14 36.46 17.13
N GLU A 291 -24.18 36.48 18.04
CA GLU A 291 -22.88 37.12 17.79
C GLU A 291 -22.10 36.40 16.68
N TYR A 292 -22.10 35.07 16.68
CA TYR A 292 -21.46 34.26 15.65
C TYR A 292 -22.12 34.46 14.29
N ALA A 293 -23.46 34.48 14.25
CA ALA A 293 -24.21 34.79 13.04
C ALA A 293 -23.84 36.15 12.45
N MET A 294 -23.74 37.20 13.29
CA MET A 294 -23.30 38.52 12.86
C MET A 294 -21.88 38.51 12.27
N ARG A 295 -20.94 37.78 12.90
CA ARG A 295 -19.55 37.69 12.43
C ARG A 295 -19.44 36.94 11.10
N VAL A 296 -20.18 35.83 10.93
CA VAL A 296 -20.28 35.09 9.66
C VAL A 296 -20.89 35.98 8.57
N GLY A 297 -21.98 36.70 8.89
CA GLY A 297 -22.60 37.64 7.97
C GLY A 297 -21.64 38.75 7.52
N ALA A 298 -20.92 39.37 8.45
CA ALA A 298 -19.94 40.42 8.16
C ALA A 298 -18.77 39.92 7.29
N GLN A 299 -18.27 38.70 7.54
CA GLN A 299 -17.20 38.11 6.72
C GLN A 299 -17.71 37.76 5.32
N LYS A 300 -18.90 37.16 5.21
CA LYS A 300 -19.56 36.89 3.93
C LYS A 300 -19.74 38.16 3.10
N ASP A 301 -20.25 39.23 3.69
CA ASP A 301 -20.48 40.50 2.99
C ASP A 301 -19.16 41.14 2.56
N ARG A 302 -18.13 41.15 3.44
CA ARG A 302 -16.78 41.63 3.11
C ARG A 302 -16.17 40.89 1.91
N GLU A 303 -16.25 39.57 1.87
CA GLU A 303 -15.73 38.77 0.75
C GLU A 303 -16.51 39.05 -0.54
N LEU A 304 -17.85 39.16 -0.48
CA LEU A 304 -18.68 39.39 -1.66
C LEU A 304 -18.62 40.83 -2.20
N GLU A 305 -18.34 41.83 -1.35
CA GLU A 305 -18.16 43.23 -1.76
C GLU A 305 -16.90 43.39 -2.62
N ASN A 306 -15.86 42.57 -2.42
CA ASN A 306 -14.60 42.67 -3.15
C ASN A 306 -14.51 41.72 -4.35
N THR A 307 -15.45 41.84 -5.29
CA THR A 307 -15.48 41.01 -6.52
C THR A 307 -14.17 41.09 -7.32
N THR A 308 -13.52 42.26 -7.31
CA THR A 308 -12.21 42.46 -7.96
C THR A 308 -11.12 41.60 -7.35
N GLU A 309 -11.12 41.41 -6.03
CA GLU A 309 -10.15 40.57 -5.34
C GLU A 309 -10.42 39.08 -5.60
N ILE A 310 -11.69 38.66 -5.61
CA ILE A 310 -12.08 37.29 -6.02
C ILE A 310 -11.54 36.98 -7.43
N LYS A 311 -11.78 37.89 -8.38
CA LYS A 311 -11.29 37.73 -9.76
C LYS A 311 -9.75 37.68 -9.82
N SER A 312 -9.06 38.53 -9.07
CA SER A 312 -7.61 38.53 -9.01
C SER A 312 -7.04 37.22 -8.45
N ARG A 313 -7.65 36.66 -7.40
CA ARG A 313 -7.29 35.35 -6.82
C ARG A 313 -7.51 34.23 -7.84
N GLN A 314 -8.63 34.24 -8.55
CA GLN A 314 -8.96 33.29 -9.61
C GLN A 314 -7.93 33.34 -10.76
N GLU A 315 -7.60 34.54 -11.25
CA GLU A 315 -6.58 34.75 -12.30
C GLU A 315 -5.21 34.26 -11.84
N LEU A 316 -4.80 34.56 -10.60
CA LEU A 316 -3.52 34.10 -10.05
C LEU A 316 -3.45 32.57 -9.95
N ARG A 317 -4.54 31.90 -9.54
CA ARG A 317 -4.62 30.43 -9.52
C ARG A 317 -4.56 29.83 -10.92
N ALA A 318 -5.23 30.45 -11.89
CA ALA A 318 -5.18 30.03 -13.29
C ALA A 318 -3.77 30.18 -13.87
N ASP A 319 -3.11 31.31 -13.60
CA ASP A 319 -1.73 31.57 -14.01
C ASP A 319 -0.76 30.55 -13.41
N CYS A 320 -0.88 30.25 -12.11
CA CYS A 320 -0.05 29.23 -11.45
C CYS A 320 -0.30 27.83 -12.04
N SER A 321 -1.57 27.45 -12.23
CA SER A 321 -1.93 26.14 -12.79
C SER A 321 -1.43 25.99 -14.22
N LYS A 322 -1.54 27.05 -15.02
CA LYS A 322 -1.00 27.09 -16.38
C LYS A 322 0.51 26.96 -16.36
N PHE A 323 1.21 27.71 -15.51
CA PHE A 323 2.66 27.59 -15.36
C PHE A 323 3.10 26.17 -14.97
N LEU A 324 2.44 25.53 -14.00
CA LEU A 324 2.80 24.18 -13.56
C LEU A 324 2.62 23.13 -14.65
N ASN A 325 1.66 23.33 -15.56
CA ASN A 325 1.47 22.48 -16.73
C ASN A 325 2.49 22.77 -17.83
N ASP A 326 2.69 24.04 -18.17
CA ASP A 326 3.59 24.47 -19.25
C ASP A 326 5.07 24.20 -18.92
N SER A 327 5.45 24.28 -17.65
CA SER A 327 6.85 24.13 -17.18
C SER A 327 7.28 22.69 -16.92
N LYS A 328 6.53 21.70 -17.39
CA LYS A 328 6.94 20.30 -17.28
C LYS A 328 8.14 20.06 -18.20
N VAL A 329 9.21 19.52 -17.63
CA VAL A 329 10.43 19.22 -18.38
C VAL A 329 10.28 17.87 -19.05
N GLU A 330 10.26 17.87 -20.37
CA GLU A 330 10.23 16.70 -21.24
C GLU A 330 11.60 16.49 -21.89
N LYS A 331 11.77 15.38 -22.61
CA LYS A 331 13.03 15.01 -23.28
C LYS A 331 13.56 16.10 -24.24
N PHE A 332 12.67 16.91 -24.82
CA PHE A 332 13.01 17.95 -25.80
C PHE A 332 12.96 19.36 -25.24
N THR A 333 12.78 19.52 -23.93
CA THR A 333 12.76 20.84 -23.31
C THR A 333 14.17 21.45 -23.34
N THR A 334 14.29 22.62 -23.97
CA THR A 334 15.58 23.30 -24.15
C THR A 334 15.98 24.11 -22.92
N TYR A 335 17.28 24.34 -22.76
CA TYR A 335 17.83 25.21 -21.72
C TYR A 335 17.26 26.64 -21.76
N VAL A 336 17.07 27.19 -22.97
CA VAL A 336 16.43 28.51 -23.14
C VAL A 336 14.99 28.49 -22.60
N ALA A 337 14.21 27.45 -22.89
CA ALA A 337 12.86 27.31 -22.36
C ALA A 337 12.86 27.19 -20.82
N ILE A 338 13.83 26.48 -20.24
CA ILE A 338 14.00 26.38 -18.77
C ILE A 338 14.25 27.77 -18.17
N LYS A 339 15.12 28.59 -18.79
CA LYS A 339 15.36 29.97 -18.34
C LYS A 339 14.10 30.83 -18.40
N GLU A 340 13.29 30.69 -19.46
CA GLU A 340 12.01 31.40 -19.57
C GLU A 340 10.97 30.92 -18.53
N PHE A 341 10.92 29.62 -18.26
CA PHE A 341 10.08 29.08 -17.18
C PHE A 341 10.53 29.61 -15.83
N LEU A 342 11.82 29.63 -15.53
CA LEU A 342 12.34 30.17 -14.27
C LEU A 342 11.95 31.63 -14.07
N LYS A 343 12.13 32.47 -15.10
CA LYS A 343 11.73 33.87 -15.04
C LYS A 343 10.24 34.01 -14.72
N ARG A 344 9.38 33.29 -15.45
CA ARG A 344 7.93 33.29 -15.19
C ARG A 344 7.58 32.76 -13.80
N GLY A 345 8.28 31.72 -13.34
CA GLY A 345 8.10 31.12 -12.02
C GLY A 345 8.44 32.09 -10.89
N ILE A 346 9.56 32.81 -11.00
CA ILE A 346 9.97 33.84 -10.03
C ILE A 346 8.98 35.00 -10.01
N ASP A 347 8.55 35.50 -11.17
CA ASP A 347 7.54 36.56 -11.26
C ASP A 347 6.20 36.11 -10.60
N LEU A 348 5.83 34.83 -10.75
CA LEU A 348 4.67 34.25 -10.07
C LEU A 348 4.89 34.07 -8.57
N GLN A 349 6.09 33.68 -8.12
CA GLN A 349 6.41 33.58 -6.69
C GLN A 349 6.27 34.93 -5.99
N GLU A 350 6.72 36.02 -6.64
CA GLU A 350 6.56 37.37 -6.10
C GLU A 350 5.08 37.76 -5.99
N ARG A 351 4.28 37.48 -7.04
CA ARG A 351 2.82 37.70 -7.03
C ARG A 351 2.13 36.88 -5.93
N VAL A 352 2.44 35.59 -5.82
CA VAL A 352 1.88 34.70 -4.79
C VAL A 352 2.27 35.18 -3.39
N SER A 353 3.52 35.57 -3.17
CA SER A 353 3.97 36.10 -1.87
C SER A 353 3.22 37.38 -1.48
N LYS A 354 2.96 38.27 -2.45
CA LYS A 354 2.22 39.52 -2.24
C LYS A 354 0.73 39.30 -1.95
N TYR A 355 0.11 38.32 -2.61
CA TYR A 355 -1.32 38.04 -2.51
C TYR A 355 -1.64 36.76 -1.72
N LYS A 356 -0.68 36.25 -0.95
CA LYS A 356 -0.80 34.98 -0.22
C LYS A 356 -2.04 34.93 0.67
N ASN A 357 -2.23 35.97 1.48
CA ASN A 357 -3.38 36.06 2.40
C ASN A 357 -4.71 36.14 1.63
N ALA A 358 -4.70 36.74 0.44
CA ALA A 358 -5.87 36.81 -0.42
C ALA A 358 -6.19 35.42 -1.04
N LEU A 359 -5.20 34.55 -1.26
CA LEU A 359 -5.46 33.19 -1.78
C LEU A 359 -6.18 32.28 -0.77
N GLY A 360 -6.39 32.72 0.47
CA GLY A 360 -7.07 31.98 1.53
C GLY A 360 -6.30 30.70 1.91
N ARG A 361 -7.04 29.68 2.35
CA ARG A 361 -6.50 28.35 2.73
C ARG A 361 -5.56 27.72 1.70
N ASP A 362 -5.80 27.95 0.41
CA ASP A 362 -5.02 27.28 -0.64
C ASP A 362 -3.70 28.03 -0.94
N GLY A 363 -3.49 29.21 -0.35
CA GLY A 363 -2.30 30.03 -0.60
C GLY A 363 -0.99 29.31 -0.27
N ASP A 364 -0.95 28.59 0.85
CA ASP A 364 0.23 27.80 1.25
C ASP A 364 0.52 26.66 0.28
N GLN A 365 -0.53 25.94 -0.16
CA GLN A 365 -0.39 24.83 -1.11
C GLN A 365 0.10 25.33 -2.48
N VAL A 366 -0.48 26.44 -2.97
CA VAL A 366 -0.05 27.06 -4.24
C VAL A 366 1.40 27.51 -4.15
N GLN A 367 1.80 28.15 -3.04
CA GLN A 367 3.17 28.58 -2.83
C GLN A 367 4.14 27.40 -2.80
N SER A 368 3.86 26.36 -1.99
CA SER A 368 4.74 25.19 -1.86
C SER A 368 4.95 24.51 -3.22
N THR A 369 3.88 24.30 -3.97
CA THR A 369 3.93 23.63 -5.28
C THR A 369 4.73 24.46 -6.30
N LEU A 370 4.58 25.79 -6.27
CA LEU A 370 5.32 26.70 -7.12
C LEU A 370 6.81 26.72 -6.77
N ASP A 371 7.13 26.80 -5.47
CA ASP A 371 8.51 26.81 -4.96
C ASP A 371 9.26 25.52 -5.32
N GLU A 372 8.60 24.37 -5.22
CA GLU A 372 9.15 23.08 -5.63
C GLU A 372 9.49 23.06 -7.13
N ARG A 373 8.56 23.52 -8.00
CA ARG A 373 8.81 23.56 -9.45
C ARG A 373 9.92 24.54 -9.82
N VAL A 374 10.00 25.71 -9.18
CA VAL A 374 11.09 26.67 -9.43
C VAL A 374 12.44 26.08 -9.01
N LYS A 375 12.51 25.43 -7.84
CA LYS A 375 13.73 24.73 -7.39
C LYS A 375 14.17 23.62 -8.34
N GLU A 376 13.23 22.84 -8.86
CA GLU A 376 13.49 21.79 -9.85
C GLU A 376 14.12 22.38 -11.12
N LEU A 377 13.50 23.42 -11.69
CA LEU A 377 14.00 24.10 -12.88
C LEU A 377 15.38 24.73 -12.64
N ASP A 378 15.61 25.33 -11.47
CA ASP A 378 16.89 25.97 -11.14
C ASP A 378 18.01 24.93 -11.02
N LYS A 379 17.71 23.77 -10.43
CA LYS A 379 18.65 22.65 -10.37
C LYS A 379 19.05 22.16 -11.77
N ILE A 380 18.09 22.05 -12.70
CA ILE A 380 18.38 21.63 -14.08
C ILE A 380 19.21 22.69 -14.80
N LYS A 381 18.83 23.97 -14.68
CA LYS A 381 19.60 25.10 -15.22
C LYS A 381 21.05 25.07 -14.74
N ASN A 382 21.26 25.00 -13.44
CA ASN A 382 22.58 25.05 -12.83
C ASN A 382 23.42 23.82 -13.23
N ARG A 383 22.78 22.65 -13.42
CA ARG A 383 23.49 21.47 -13.92
C ARG A 383 23.99 21.67 -15.36
N ILE A 384 23.19 22.27 -16.24
CA ILE A 384 23.60 22.54 -17.63
C ILE A 384 24.70 23.62 -17.65
N GLU A 385 24.58 24.66 -16.84
CA GLU A 385 25.63 25.69 -16.71
C GLU A 385 26.95 25.09 -16.21
N GLN A 386 26.88 24.21 -15.20
CA GLN A 386 28.05 23.48 -14.72
C GLN A 386 28.63 22.56 -15.80
N ASP A 387 27.80 21.79 -16.52
CA ASP A 387 28.29 20.93 -17.61
C ASP A 387 29.03 21.75 -18.69
N ILE A 388 28.59 22.99 -18.99
CA ILE A 388 29.28 23.91 -19.91
C ILE A 388 30.61 24.39 -19.32
N THR A 389 30.62 24.81 -18.05
CA THR A 389 31.87 25.23 -17.38
C THR A 389 32.88 24.10 -17.31
N ASP A 390 32.44 22.90 -16.94
CA ASP A 390 33.29 21.71 -16.88
C ASP A 390 33.92 21.41 -18.24
N ILE A 391 33.18 21.56 -19.35
CA ILE A 391 33.75 21.40 -20.71
C ILE A 391 34.87 22.41 -20.96
N TRP A 392 34.68 23.68 -20.59
CA TRP A 392 35.71 24.70 -20.79
C TRP A 392 36.92 24.50 -19.88
N ASP A 393 36.72 24.08 -18.63
CA ASP A 393 37.81 23.77 -17.72
C ASP A 393 38.61 22.55 -18.23
N ASP A 394 37.93 21.49 -18.65
CA ASP A 394 38.56 20.27 -19.14
C ASP A 394 39.28 20.49 -20.49
N LEU A 395 38.85 21.48 -21.30
CA LEU A 395 39.55 21.86 -22.53
C LEU A 395 40.98 22.34 -22.26
N TYR A 396 41.24 22.97 -21.12
CA TYR A 396 42.60 23.41 -20.74
C TYR A 396 43.51 22.26 -20.31
N ASP A 397 42.94 21.11 -19.93
CA ASP A 397 43.66 19.98 -19.31
C ASP A 397 43.78 18.75 -20.23
N VAL A 398 43.48 18.88 -21.53
CA VAL A 398 43.54 17.79 -22.52
C VAL A 398 44.97 17.26 -22.68
N LYS A 399 45.16 15.94 -22.53
CA LYS A 399 46.48 15.28 -22.62
C LYS A 399 46.53 14.09 -23.56
N THR A 400 45.39 13.49 -23.85
CA THR A 400 45.31 12.24 -24.61
C THR A 400 44.25 12.30 -25.71
N SER A 401 44.29 11.34 -26.64
CA SER A 401 43.26 11.19 -27.66
C SER A 401 41.89 10.84 -27.07
N GLU A 402 41.86 10.09 -25.96
CA GLU A 402 40.62 9.74 -25.24
C GLU A 402 39.97 10.99 -24.65
N ASP A 403 40.74 11.91 -24.08
CA ASP A 403 40.22 13.18 -23.55
C ASP A 403 39.53 14.03 -24.64
N ILE A 404 40.11 14.05 -25.86
CA ILE A 404 39.54 14.77 -27.01
C ILE A 404 38.19 14.15 -27.42
N GLU A 405 38.13 12.81 -27.49
CA GLU A 405 36.91 12.08 -27.84
C GLU A 405 35.79 12.31 -26.82
N ASP A 406 36.10 12.19 -25.53
CA ASP A 406 35.17 12.43 -24.43
C ASP A 406 34.62 13.86 -24.45
N LEU A 407 35.46 14.86 -24.72
CA LEU A 407 35.04 16.25 -24.85
C LEU A 407 34.10 16.46 -26.04
N ILE A 408 34.40 15.88 -27.21
CA ILE A 408 33.53 15.96 -28.39
C ILE A 408 32.15 15.37 -28.07
N GLU A 409 32.08 14.22 -27.40
CA GLU A 409 30.81 13.61 -27.00
C GLU A 409 30.02 14.51 -26.03
N ARG A 410 30.68 15.04 -25.00
CA ARG A 410 30.05 15.93 -24.01
C ARG A 410 29.53 17.22 -24.66
N ILE A 411 30.30 17.82 -25.56
CA ILE A 411 29.88 19.00 -26.32
C ILE A 411 28.64 18.67 -27.16
N ASN A 412 28.63 17.54 -27.87
CA ASN A 412 27.46 17.11 -28.67
C ASN A 412 26.21 16.95 -27.80
N LEU A 413 26.34 16.34 -26.61
CA LEU A 413 25.23 16.17 -25.67
C LEU A 413 24.70 17.53 -25.19
N ILE A 414 25.58 18.49 -24.93
CA ILE A 414 25.20 19.84 -24.48
C ILE A 414 24.54 20.65 -25.58
N LEU A 415 25.05 20.59 -26.81
CA LEU A 415 24.46 21.26 -27.97
C LEU A 415 23.03 20.78 -28.24
N GLN A 416 22.73 19.49 -28.02
CA GLN A 416 21.37 18.95 -28.13
C GLN A 416 20.39 19.53 -27.10
N LYS A 417 20.86 20.13 -26.00
CA LYS A 417 20.01 20.73 -24.96
C LYS A 417 19.47 22.12 -25.35
N GLY A 418 19.80 22.65 -26.53
CA GLY A 418 19.31 23.97 -26.98
C GLY A 418 19.74 25.09 -26.04
N ILE A 419 21.07 25.23 -25.89
CA ILE A 419 21.73 26.26 -25.08
C ILE A 419 21.61 27.66 -25.69
N SER A 420 22.22 28.67 -25.07
CA SER A 420 22.17 30.03 -25.62
C SER A 420 22.91 30.11 -26.96
N TYR A 421 22.52 31.05 -27.83
CA TYR A 421 23.15 31.20 -29.15
C TYR A 421 24.66 31.43 -29.04
N ASN A 422 25.11 32.24 -28.07
CA ASN A 422 26.53 32.51 -27.88
C ASN A 422 27.29 31.26 -27.46
N ASP A 423 26.77 30.51 -26.48
CA ASP A 423 27.40 29.27 -26.01
C ASP A 423 27.39 28.20 -27.13
N GLN A 424 26.32 28.16 -27.93
CA GLN A 424 26.19 27.25 -29.06
C GLN A 424 27.28 27.50 -30.10
N VAL A 425 27.47 28.75 -30.52
CA VAL A 425 28.48 29.11 -31.52
C VAL A 425 29.88 28.75 -31.03
N SER A 426 30.22 29.13 -29.79
CA SER A 426 31.55 28.85 -29.23
C SER A 426 31.82 27.36 -29.04
N LEU A 427 30.84 26.58 -28.56
CA LEU A 427 31.01 25.14 -28.42
C LEU A 427 31.01 24.39 -29.77
N GLU A 428 30.28 24.87 -30.78
CA GLU A 428 30.35 24.31 -32.13
C GLU A 428 31.74 24.52 -32.75
N GLU A 429 32.33 25.70 -32.57
CA GLU A 429 33.70 26.01 -33.00
C GLU A 429 34.72 25.12 -32.29
N ALA A 430 34.67 25.05 -30.95
CA ALA A 430 35.54 24.17 -30.17
C ALA A 430 35.41 22.70 -30.60
N ARG A 431 34.18 22.21 -30.84
CA ARG A 431 33.96 20.84 -31.31
C ARG A 431 34.58 20.57 -32.68
N LEU A 432 34.47 21.51 -33.62
CA LEU A 432 35.08 21.38 -34.95
C LEU A 432 36.61 21.30 -34.83
N ASN A 433 37.19 22.22 -34.07
CA ASN A 433 38.61 22.27 -33.78
C ASN A 433 39.14 20.97 -33.15
N LEU A 434 38.43 20.44 -32.14
CA LEU A 434 38.74 19.14 -31.53
C LEU A 434 38.60 17.98 -32.51
N SER A 435 37.57 17.98 -33.36
CA SER A 435 37.34 16.90 -34.34
C SER A 435 38.48 16.84 -35.37
N ASP A 436 38.95 18.00 -35.83
CA ASP A 436 40.09 18.10 -36.74
C ASP A 436 41.39 17.63 -36.06
N LEU A 437 41.62 18.06 -34.81
CA LEU A 437 42.76 17.60 -34.00
C LEU A 437 42.71 16.08 -33.74
N TYR A 438 41.56 15.53 -33.40
CA TYR A 438 41.38 14.10 -33.16
C TYR A 438 41.75 13.28 -34.40
N SER A 439 41.27 13.68 -35.57
CA SER A 439 41.60 13.01 -36.84
C SER A 439 43.10 13.02 -37.14
N ASP A 440 43.79 14.10 -36.79
CA ASP A 440 45.22 14.26 -36.97
C ASP A 440 46.03 13.44 -35.96
N VAL A 441 45.59 13.40 -34.69
CA VAL A 441 46.18 12.56 -33.65
C VAL A 441 46.02 11.08 -33.99
N GLU A 442 44.89 10.66 -34.52
CA GLU A 442 44.69 9.29 -35.02
C GLU A 442 45.64 8.96 -36.17
N ARG A 443 45.84 9.91 -37.10
CA ARG A 443 46.83 9.76 -38.18
C ARG A 443 48.26 9.64 -37.62
N LEU A 444 48.61 10.39 -36.59
CA LEU A 444 49.90 10.28 -35.89
C LEU A 444 50.05 8.93 -35.19
N ASN A 445 49.04 8.50 -34.44
CA ASN A 445 49.04 7.20 -33.75
C ASN A 445 49.20 6.05 -34.74
N ALA A 446 48.53 6.09 -35.89
CA ALA A 446 48.65 5.07 -36.94
C ALA A 446 50.05 5.00 -37.58
N SER A 447 50.90 6.04 -37.42
CA SER A 447 52.25 6.10 -37.98
C SER A 447 53.29 5.26 -37.22
N GLU A 448 52.93 4.65 -36.09
CA GLU A 448 53.79 3.82 -35.24
C GLU A 448 54.31 2.51 -35.88
N VAL A 449 54.10 2.35 -37.18
CA VAL A 449 54.57 1.24 -38.00
C VAL A 449 55.78 1.60 -38.87
N SER A 450 56.07 2.90 -39.05
CA SER A 450 57.12 3.39 -39.95
C SER A 450 57.75 4.69 -39.43
N ARG A 451 59.08 4.69 -39.20
CA ARG A 451 59.78 5.89 -38.70
C ARG A 451 59.76 7.05 -39.69
N THR A 452 59.78 6.75 -41.00
CA THR A 452 59.70 7.76 -42.06
C THR A 452 58.31 8.41 -42.10
N ALA A 453 57.25 7.59 -41.98
CA ALA A 453 55.87 8.10 -41.94
C ALA A 453 55.65 8.95 -40.67
N PHE A 454 56.11 8.46 -39.52
CA PHE A 454 56.06 9.19 -38.25
C PHE A 454 56.77 10.55 -38.34
N GLY A 455 58.01 10.60 -38.86
CA GLY A 455 58.76 11.85 -38.98
C GLY A 455 58.09 12.87 -39.92
N THR A 456 57.51 12.38 -41.03
CA THR A 456 56.77 13.23 -41.97
C THR A 456 55.51 13.80 -41.32
N ILE A 457 54.68 12.94 -40.73
CA ILE A 457 53.41 13.34 -40.09
C ILE A 457 53.67 14.27 -38.91
N SER A 458 54.64 13.96 -38.04
CA SER A 458 54.98 14.82 -36.89
C SER A 458 55.38 16.23 -37.34
N THR A 459 56.16 16.34 -38.41
CA THR A 459 56.56 17.66 -38.97
C THR A 459 55.38 18.41 -39.57
N GLU A 460 54.49 17.70 -40.30
CA GLU A 460 53.26 18.29 -40.85
C GLU A 460 52.36 18.84 -39.74
N LEU A 461 52.19 18.11 -38.63
CA LEU A 461 51.35 18.52 -37.52
C LEU A 461 51.94 19.71 -36.76
N ILE A 462 53.24 19.68 -36.45
CA ILE A 462 53.90 20.82 -35.79
C ILE A 462 53.71 22.09 -36.62
N GLU A 463 53.91 22.04 -37.94
CA GLU A 463 53.74 23.22 -38.79
C GLU A 463 52.27 23.65 -38.92
N LYS A 464 51.31 22.70 -38.96
CA LYS A 464 49.87 23.00 -39.02
C LYS A 464 49.38 23.76 -37.79
N TYR A 465 49.86 23.40 -36.60
CA TYR A 465 49.35 23.92 -35.32
C TYR A 465 50.20 25.02 -34.68
N LYS A 466 51.39 25.29 -35.22
CA LYS A 466 52.35 26.28 -34.71
C LYS A 466 51.76 27.67 -34.40
N ASP A 467 50.98 28.20 -35.34
CA ASP A 467 50.35 29.53 -35.25
C ASP A 467 48.81 29.42 -35.12
N ALA A 468 48.30 28.23 -34.80
CA ALA A 468 46.87 28.03 -34.71
C ALA A 468 46.33 28.58 -33.37
N GLU A 469 45.33 29.46 -33.45
CA GLU A 469 44.67 30.01 -32.27
C GLU A 469 43.59 29.02 -31.80
N PHE A 470 43.95 28.22 -30.80
CA PHE A 470 43.02 27.35 -30.07
C PHE A 470 42.70 27.96 -28.71
N ASP A 471 41.52 27.62 -28.16
CA ASP A 471 41.15 27.99 -26.80
C ASP A 471 41.97 27.25 -25.71
N PHE A 472 42.90 26.37 -26.11
CA PHE A 472 43.78 25.57 -25.26
C PHE A 472 45.16 25.31 -25.89
N GLU A 473 46.12 24.86 -25.09
CA GLU A 473 47.54 24.70 -25.47
C GLU A 473 47.78 23.42 -26.30
N VAL A 474 47.44 23.47 -27.59
CA VAL A 474 47.59 22.32 -28.52
C VAL A 474 49.04 21.89 -28.72
N ASN A 475 49.99 22.83 -28.68
CA ASN A 475 51.40 22.52 -28.96
C ASN A 475 52.02 21.62 -27.89
N GLU A 476 51.72 21.86 -26.60
CA GLU A 476 52.23 21.02 -25.51
C GLU A 476 51.67 19.59 -25.59
N LEU A 477 50.37 19.46 -25.89
CA LEU A 477 49.71 18.18 -26.13
C LEU A 477 50.35 17.42 -27.31
N LEU A 478 50.57 18.10 -28.44
CA LEU A 478 51.19 17.47 -29.61
C LEU A 478 52.61 17.00 -29.31
N ASP A 479 53.41 17.77 -28.57
CA ASP A 479 54.75 17.37 -28.16
C ASP A 479 54.74 16.10 -27.30
N GLU A 480 53.81 15.99 -26.34
CA GLU A 480 53.65 14.79 -25.52
C GLU A 480 53.20 13.58 -26.34
N LEU A 481 52.25 13.75 -27.26
CA LEU A 481 51.76 12.68 -28.13
C LEU A 481 52.82 12.20 -29.12
N ILE A 482 53.56 13.12 -29.75
CA ILE A 482 54.69 12.80 -30.65
C ILE A 482 55.75 12.03 -29.88
N LYS A 483 56.10 12.47 -28.67
CA LYS A 483 57.05 11.77 -27.80
C LYS A 483 56.56 10.37 -27.47
N SER A 484 55.29 10.22 -27.10
CA SER A 484 54.69 8.91 -26.78
C SER A 484 54.75 7.94 -27.96
N VAL A 485 54.43 8.40 -29.18
CA VAL A 485 54.52 7.56 -30.40
C VAL A 485 55.99 7.20 -30.71
N SER A 486 56.92 8.14 -30.52
CA SER A 486 58.36 7.88 -30.66
C SER A 486 58.84 6.81 -29.67
N GLU A 487 58.42 6.89 -28.41
CA GLU A 487 58.77 5.89 -27.39
C GLU A 487 58.22 4.50 -27.76
N ARG A 488 56.98 4.41 -28.26
CA ARG A 488 56.42 3.14 -28.77
C ARG A 488 57.21 2.57 -29.95
N LEU A 489 57.67 3.42 -30.87
CA LEU A 489 58.56 3.01 -31.97
C LEU A 489 59.89 2.47 -31.45
N ASP A 490 60.50 3.15 -30.47
CA ASP A 490 61.75 2.72 -29.84
C ASP A 490 61.60 1.39 -29.09
N GLU A 491 60.47 1.19 -28.39
CA GLU A 491 60.14 -0.08 -27.73
C GLU A 491 59.96 -1.23 -28.74
N LYS A 492 59.25 -1.00 -29.85
CA LYS A 492 59.11 -1.99 -30.94
C LYS A 492 60.46 -2.34 -31.55
N GLU A 493 61.30 -1.34 -31.81
CA GLU A 493 62.66 -1.56 -32.30
C GLU A 493 63.49 -2.38 -31.32
N LYS A 494 63.47 -2.03 -30.03
CA LYS A 494 64.21 -2.76 -29.00
C LYS A 494 63.78 -4.22 -28.91
N ALA A 495 62.48 -4.49 -28.90
CA ALA A 495 61.95 -5.85 -28.87
C ALA A 495 62.39 -6.66 -30.12
N TRP A 496 62.43 -6.01 -31.28
CA TRP A 496 62.92 -6.62 -32.51
C TRP A 496 64.44 -6.88 -32.44
N VAL A 497 65.22 -5.92 -31.96
CA VAL A 497 66.67 -6.00 -31.79
C VAL A 497 67.05 -7.13 -30.84
N ASP A 498 66.42 -7.22 -29.67
CA ASP A 498 66.68 -8.26 -28.68
C ASP A 498 66.43 -9.67 -29.25
N SER A 499 65.46 -9.79 -30.17
CA SER A 499 65.06 -11.07 -30.77
C SER A 499 65.86 -11.44 -32.03
N ASN A 500 66.41 -10.47 -32.76
CA ASN A 500 66.93 -10.68 -34.11
C ASN A 500 68.35 -10.13 -34.35
N LEU A 501 68.89 -9.26 -33.52
CA LEU A 501 70.21 -8.65 -33.74
C LEU A 501 71.36 -9.49 -33.16
N SER A 502 71.43 -10.77 -33.52
CA SER A 502 72.51 -11.69 -33.15
C SER A 502 72.58 -12.89 -34.11
N LEU A 503 73.80 -13.30 -34.46
CA LEU A 503 74.06 -14.52 -35.24
C LEU A 503 74.03 -15.81 -34.38
N GLY A 504 73.71 -15.69 -33.08
CA GLY A 504 73.62 -16.83 -32.16
C GLY A 504 74.95 -17.55 -31.96
N ASP A 505 74.93 -18.88 -32.08
CA ASP A 505 76.12 -19.75 -32.00
C ASP A 505 76.95 -19.78 -33.31
N LYS A 506 76.56 -18.98 -34.31
CA LYS A 506 77.17 -18.94 -35.65
C LYS A 506 77.16 -20.28 -36.38
N SER A 507 76.28 -21.21 -36.00
CA SER A 507 76.03 -22.41 -36.80
C SER A 507 75.35 -22.03 -38.12
N ARG A 508 75.66 -22.77 -39.20
CA ARG A 508 75.12 -22.47 -40.53
C ARG A 508 73.59 -22.51 -40.58
N GLU A 509 72.98 -23.42 -39.82
CA GLU A 509 71.52 -23.51 -39.71
C GLU A 509 70.94 -22.22 -39.09
N ASN A 510 71.55 -21.71 -38.02
CA ASN A 510 71.12 -20.47 -37.37
C ASN A 510 71.36 -19.24 -38.26
N ILE A 511 72.46 -19.21 -39.02
CA ILE A 511 72.74 -18.12 -39.95
C ILE A 511 71.74 -18.10 -41.11
N HIS A 512 71.41 -19.26 -41.70
CA HIS A 512 70.38 -19.32 -42.74
C HIS A 512 69.00 -18.89 -42.21
N LYS A 513 68.61 -19.38 -41.01
CA LYS A 513 67.38 -18.95 -40.34
C LYS A 513 67.38 -17.45 -40.04
N TRP A 514 68.52 -16.88 -39.68
CA TRP A 514 68.67 -15.44 -39.43
C TRP A 514 68.52 -14.63 -40.72
N LYS A 515 69.21 -15.03 -41.82
CA LYS A 515 69.07 -14.41 -43.15
C LYS A 515 67.62 -14.42 -43.66
N ASP A 516 66.87 -15.49 -43.40
CA ASP A 516 65.45 -15.56 -43.76
C ASP A 516 64.59 -14.55 -42.97
N ARG A 517 64.92 -14.28 -41.70
CA ARG A 517 64.18 -13.32 -40.86
C ARG A 517 64.45 -11.87 -41.24
N ILE A 518 65.67 -11.54 -41.66
CA ILE A 518 66.04 -10.15 -42.03
C ILE A 518 65.68 -9.79 -43.48
N LYS A 519 65.14 -10.73 -44.26
CA LYS A 519 64.77 -10.52 -45.67
C LYS A 519 63.76 -9.38 -45.87
N PHE A 520 62.88 -9.18 -44.89
CA PHE A 520 61.92 -8.08 -44.87
C PHE A 520 62.10 -7.31 -43.55
N LEU A 521 62.78 -6.17 -43.63
CA LEU A 521 63.00 -5.33 -42.47
C LEU A 521 61.74 -4.51 -42.16
N PRO A 522 61.28 -4.48 -40.91
CA PRO A 522 60.21 -3.58 -40.50
C PRO A 522 60.60 -2.11 -40.68
N GLU A 523 59.65 -1.28 -41.11
CA GLU A 523 59.90 0.15 -41.35
C GLU A 523 60.05 0.99 -40.07
N TYR A 524 59.77 0.41 -38.90
CA TYR A 524 59.99 1.07 -37.61
C TYR A 524 61.45 0.99 -37.13
N LEU A 525 62.34 0.29 -37.84
CA LEU A 525 63.76 0.21 -37.45
C LEU A 525 64.50 1.50 -37.77
N SER A 526 65.33 1.96 -36.85
CA SER A 526 66.23 3.10 -37.08
C SER A 526 67.32 2.78 -38.11
N GLU A 527 67.84 3.82 -38.79
CA GLU A 527 68.96 3.69 -39.73
C GLU A 527 70.17 3.02 -39.08
N LYS A 528 70.47 3.36 -37.83
CA LYS A 528 71.55 2.75 -37.04
C LYS A 528 71.40 1.24 -36.88
N THR A 529 70.18 0.77 -36.63
CA THR A 529 69.90 -0.67 -36.52
C THR A 529 69.99 -1.35 -37.88
N ILE A 530 69.54 -0.69 -38.95
CA ILE A 530 69.67 -1.20 -40.33
C ILE A 530 71.14 -1.35 -40.73
N GLU A 531 72.00 -0.36 -40.44
CA GLU A 531 73.44 -0.43 -40.66
C GLU A 531 74.06 -1.61 -39.90
N ARG A 532 73.68 -1.80 -38.63
CA ARG A 532 74.19 -2.92 -37.83
C ARG A 532 73.78 -4.29 -38.37
N ILE A 533 72.57 -4.39 -38.94
CA ILE A 533 72.12 -5.62 -39.63
C ILE A 533 72.99 -5.88 -40.86
N GLN A 534 73.32 -4.84 -41.64
CA GLN A 534 74.19 -4.98 -42.82
C GLN A 534 75.60 -5.44 -42.44
N GLU A 535 76.18 -4.93 -41.35
CA GLU A 535 77.46 -5.41 -40.84
C GLU A 535 77.42 -6.90 -40.46
N LEU A 536 76.36 -7.32 -39.75
CA LEU A 536 76.15 -8.72 -39.39
C LEU A 536 75.86 -9.61 -40.62
N ASP A 537 75.26 -9.06 -41.67
CA ASP A 537 75.01 -9.78 -42.92
C ASP A 537 76.31 -10.07 -43.68
N VAL A 538 77.25 -9.13 -43.67
CA VAL A 538 78.61 -9.35 -44.18
C VAL A 538 79.32 -10.43 -43.37
N GLU A 539 79.25 -10.37 -42.03
CA GLU A 539 79.82 -11.39 -41.15
C GLU A 539 79.18 -12.77 -41.38
N ALA A 540 77.86 -12.83 -41.57
CA ALA A 540 77.12 -14.04 -41.90
C ALA A 540 77.57 -14.64 -43.24
N ASP A 541 77.79 -13.81 -44.26
CA ASP A 541 78.31 -14.25 -45.56
C ASP A 541 79.72 -14.79 -45.47
N GLU A 542 80.58 -14.20 -44.63
CA GLU A 542 81.92 -14.73 -44.33
C GLU A 542 81.83 -16.12 -43.70
N VAL A 543 80.99 -16.31 -42.67
CA VAL A 543 80.83 -17.63 -42.04
C VAL A 543 80.25 -18.67 -43.01
N ILE A 544 79.32 -18.29 -43.89
CA ILE A 544 78.81 -19.19 -44.95
C ILE A 544 79.92 -19.54 -45.94
N LYS A 545 80.74 -18.56 -46.33
CA LYS A 545 81.85 -18.74 -47.27
C LYS A 545 82.92 -19.67 -46.70
N ASP A 546 83.37 -19.42 -45.47
CA ASP A 546 84.34 -20.26 -44.77
C ASP A 546 83.78 -21.67 -44.58
N GLY A 547 82.50 -21.77 -44.20
CA GLY A 547 81.80 -23.04 -44.14
C GLY A 547 81.82 -23.82 -45.46
N LYS A 548 81.54 -23.16 -46.60
CA LYS A 548 81.62 -23.84 -47.91
C LYS A 548 83.03 -24.35 -48.21
N ILE A 549 84.07 -23.62 -47.81
CA ILE A 549 85.47 -24.05 -47.98
C ILE A 549 85.77 -25.23 -47.04
N ASP A 550 85.35 -25.15 -45.79
CA ASP A 550 85.53 -26.22 -44.80
C ASP A 550 84.80 -27.50 -45.22
N ASP A 551 83.63 -27.43 -45.85
CA ASP A 551 82.96 -28.62 -46.40
C ASP A 551 83.80 -29.26 -47.51
N VAL A 552 84.32 -28.45 -48.43
CA VAL A 552 85.21 -28.93 -49.50
C VAL A 552 86.44 -29.59 -48.89
N LEU A 553 87.05 -28.98 -47.88
CA LEU A 553 88.20 -29.53 -47.16
C LEU A 553 87.84 -30.82 -46.42
N TYR A 554 86.72 -30.87 -45.71
CA TYR A 554 86.24 -32.03 -44.97
C TYR A 554 85.97 -33.23 -45.88
N TYR A 555 85.26 -33.01 -46.99
CA TYR A 555 85.02 -34.05 -47.97
C TYR A 555 86.31 -34.46 -48.66
N PHE A 556 87.21 -33.51 -48.94
CA PHE A 556 88.53 -33.80 -49.49
C PHE A 556 89.39 -34.63 -48.54
N GLU A 557 89.38 -34.35 -47.24
CA GLU A 557 90.13 -35.11 -46.22
C GLU A 557 89.68 -36.57 -46.14
N LYS A 558 88.39 -36.84 -46.35
CA LYS A 558 87.80 -38.18 -46.35
C LYS A 558 88.11 -39.02 -47.58
N LEU A 559 88.65 -38.42 -48.64
CA LEU A 559 89.10 -39.13 -49.82
C LEU A 559 90.38 -39.94 -49.53
N GLU A 560 90.52 -41.10 -50.18
CA GLU A 560 91.76 -41.88 -50.17
C GLU A 560 92.88 -41.17 -50.94
N GLN A 561 94.14 -41.56 -50.75
CA GLN A 561 95.29 -40.84 -51.30
C GLN A 561 95.25 -40.70 -52.83
N SER A 562 94.82 -41.75 -53.55
CA SER A 562 94.62 -41.71 -55.00
C SER A 562 93.48 -40.80 -55.43
N GLU A 563 92.41 -40.74 -54.64
CA GLU A 563 91.24 -39.90 -54.90
C GLU A 563 91.54 -38.41 -54.65
N LYS A 564 92.39 -38.10 -53.66
CA LYS A 564 92.90 -36.73 -53.42
C LYS A 564 93.73 -36.22 -54.58
N GLU A 565 94.64 -37.04 -55.12
CA GLU A 565 95.46 -36.70 -56.28
C GLU A 565 94.60 -36.44 -57.53
N GLU A 566 93.57 -37.27 -57.77
CA GLU A 566 92.65 -37.04 -58.88
C GLU A 566 91.76 -35.80 -58.66
N CYS A 567 91.28 -35.57 -57.43
CA CYS A 567 90.49 -34.40 -57.07
C CYS A 567 91.27 -33.10 -57.27
N MET A 568 92.54 -33.04 -56.83
CA MET A 568 93.43 -31.89 -57.07
C MET A 568 93.65 -31.65 -58.56
N ARG A 569 93.83 -32.71 -59.35
CA ARG A 569 93.97 -32.59 -60.81
C ARG A 569 92.69 -32.07 -61.47
N LYS A 570 91.50 -32.46 -60.97
CA LYS A 570 90.21 -31.95 -61.46
C LYS A 570 89.98 -30.50 -61.05
N LEU A 571 90.31 -30.11 -59.82
CA LEU A 571 90.22 -28.73 -59.35
C LEU A 571 91.16 -27.79 -60.12
N GLN A 572 92.39 -28.22 -60.42
CA GLN A 572 93.34 -27.47 -61.23
C GLN A 572 92.90 -27.25 -62.68
N ASN A 573 92.02 -28.11 -63.21
CA ASN A 573 91.44 -27.94 -64.54
C ASN A 573 90.17 -27.05 -64.53
N LEU A 574 89.61 -26.77 -63.34
CA LEU A 574 88.40 -25.95 -63.15
C LEU A 574 88.72 -24.49 -62.80
N MET A 575 89.94 -24.22 -62.30
CA MET A 575 90.51 -22.87 -62.20
C MET A 575 91.02 -22.43 -63.57
#